data_AF-A0A7G8FT70-F1
#
_entry.id   AF-A0A7G8FT70-F1
#
_cell.length_a   1.000
_cell.length_b   1.000
_cell.length_c   1.000
_cell.angle_alpha   90.00
_cell.angle_beta   90.00
_cell.angle_gamma   90.00
#
_symmetry.space_group_name_H-M   'P 1'
#
loop_
_entity.id
_entity.type
_entity.pdbx_description
1 polymer ?
#
loop_
_entity_poly.entity_id
_entity_poly.type
_entity_poly.pdbx_seq_one_letter_code
_entity_poly.pdbx_strand_id
1 'polypeptide(L)' 'MKQLETFLAKASGNDDIRRELDQCDGDTICVAKVGLRHGHKFSAANYSRWQREHG' A
#
# COMPACT_ATOMS: atom_id res chain seq x y z
N MET A 1 -6.33 10.02 1.75
CA MET A 1 -5.72 9.14 2.78
C MET A 1 -6.58 7.92 3.08
N LYS A 2 -7.89 8.05 3.34
CA LYS A 2 -8.79 6.90 3.63
C LYS A 2 -8.58 5.64 2.77
N GLN A 3 -8.44 5.75 1.44
CA GLN A 3 -8.21 4.59 0.56
C GLN A 3 -6.91 3.84 0.86
N LEU A 4 -5.82 4.57 1.15
CA LEU A 4 -4.54 3.99 1.52
C LEU A 4 -4.62 3.34 2.90
N GLU A 5 -5.22 4.03 3.87
CA GLU A 5 -5.35 3.51 5.24
C GLU A 5 -6.22 2.24 5.27
N THR A 6 -7.33 2.22 4.54
CA THR A 6 -8.15 1.01 4.38
C THR A 6 -7.38 -0.11 3.69
N PHE A 7 -6.58 0.22 2.67
CA PHE A 7 -5.72 -0.76 2.00
C PHE A 7 -4.69 -1.37 2.96
N LEU A 8 -3.99 -0.54 3.73
CA LEU A 8 -2.97 -0.98 4.69
C LEU A 8 -3.58 -1.78 5.84
N ALA A 9 -4.76 -1.38 6.34
CA ALA A 9 -5.51 -2.15 7.32
C ALA A 9 -5.91 -3.52 6.76
N LYS A 10 -6.34 -3.59 5.50
CA LYS A 10 -6.64 -4.84 4.80
C LYS A 10 -5.39 -5.69 4.59
N ALA A 11 -4.27 -5.09 4.21
CA ALA A 11 -2.99 -5.75 4.03
C ALA A 11 -2.46 -6.37 5.33
N SER A 12 -2.73 -5.74 6.48
CA SER A 12 -2.36 -6.28 7.79
C SER A 12 -3.08 -7.58 8.15
N GLY A 13 -4.27 -7.84 7.59
CA GLY A 13 -5.05 -9.04 7.85
C GLY A 13 -5.13 -10.01 6.66
N ASN A 14 -4.35 -9.76 5.59
CA ASN A 14 -4.38 -10.55 4.37
C ASN A 14 -2.96 -10.85 3.88
N ASP A 15 -2.53 -12.09 4.07
CA ASP A 15 -1.18 -12.55 3.73
C ASP A 15 -0.84 -12.44 2.24
N ASP A 16 -1.82 -12.58 1.34
CA ASP A 16 -1.58 -12.43 -0.11
C ASP A 16 -1.19 -10.98 -0.46
N ILE A 17 -1.93 -10.00 0.08
CA ILE A 17 -1.62 -8.58 -0.12
C ILE A 17 -0.27 -8.27 0.53
N ARG A 18 -0.02 -8.79 1.73
CA ARG A 18 1.23 -8.58 2.46
C ARG A 18 2.43 -9.13 1.68
N ARG A 19 2.28 -10.30 1.05
CA ARG A 19 3.32 -10.89 0.19
C ARG A 19 3.56 -10.09 -1.09
N GLU A 20 2.52 -9.55 -1.72
CA GLU A 20 2.69 -8.64 -2.86
C GLU A 20 3.40 -7.34 -2.47
N LEU A 21 3.13 -6.81 -1.27
CA LEU A 21 3.82 -5.62 -0.78
C LEU A 21 5.28 -5.90 -0.42
N ASP A 22 5.58 -7.07 0.13
CA ASP A 22 6.95 -7.52 0.40
C ASP A 22 7.78 -7.62 -0.89
N GLN A 23 7.17 -8.14 -1.96
CA GLN A 23 7.78 -8.18 -3.31
C GLN A 23 8.06 -6.81 -3.91
N CYS A 24 7.42 -5.75 -3.41
CA CYS A 24 7.69 -4.39 -3.89
C CYS A 24 9.01 -3.83 -3.37
N ASP A 25 9.65 -4.44 -2.35
CA ASP A 25 10.94 -4.00 -1.80
C ASP A 25 10.99 -2.48 -1.47
N GLY A 26 9.87 -1.93 -0.99
CA GLY A 26 9.74 -0.50 -0.69
C GLY A 26 9.49 0.41 -1.90
N ASP A 27 9.35 -0.12 -3.11
CA ASP A 27 8.94 0.65 -4.30
C ASP A 27 7.50 1.17 -4.14
N THR A 28 7.40 2.49 -3.95
CA THR A 28 6.13 3.18 -3.69
C THR A 28 5.16 3.17 -4.88
N ILE A 29 5.67 3.03 -6.12
CA ILE A 29 4.85 2.89 -7.32
C ILE A 29 4.30 1.46 -7.38
N CYS A 30 5.11 0.46 -7.05
CA CYS A 30 4.67 -0.92 -6.93
C CYS A 30 3.54 -1.05 -5.90
N VAL A 31 3.71 -0.48 -4.70
CA VAL A 31 2.67 -0.49 -3.65
C VAL A 31 1.38 0.17 -4.12
N ALA A 32 1.46 1.30 -4.83
CA ALA A 32 0.28 1.95 -5.41
C ALA A 32 -0.43 1.07 -6.46
N LYS A 33 0.33 0.32 -7.27
CA LYS A 33 -0.24 -0.64 -8.24
C LYS A 33 -0.89 -1.84 -7.55
N VAL A 34 -0.29 -2.37 -6.50
CA VAL A 34 -0.88 -3.45 -5.69
C VAL A 34 -2.20 -2.96 -5.07
N GLY A 35 -2.18 -1.78 -4.45
CA GLY A 35 -3.40 -1.12 -3.97
C GLY A 35 -4.49 -1.06 -5.02
N LEU A 36 -4.14 -0.61 -6.23
CA LEU A 36 -5.08 -0.49 -7.35
C LEU A 36 -5.67 -1.85 -7.76
N ARG A 37 -4.86 -2.92 -7.81
CA ARG A 37 -5.34 -4.29 -8.11
C ARG A 37 -6.35 -4.79 -7.08
N HIS A 38 -6.19 -4.38 -5.83
CA HIS A 38 -7.09 -4.73 -4.73
C HIS A 38 -8.29 -3.77 -4.57
N GLY A 39 -8.51 -2.88 -5.54
CA GLY A 39 -9.64 -1.95 -5.57
C GLY A 39 -9.43 -0.65 -4.81
N HIS A 40 -8.20 -0.37 -4.37
CA HIS A 40 -7.85 0.84 -3.62
C HIS A 40 -7.04 1.81 -4.48
N LYS A 41 -7.60 2.99 -4.74
CA LYS A 41 -6.92 4.00 -5.56
C LYS A 41 -6.17 5.00 -4.69
N PHE A 42 -4.84 4.93 -4.69
CA PHE A 42 -3.96 5.93 -4.11
C PHE A 42 -2.70 6.11 -4.97
N SER A 43 -2.07 7.28 -4.88
CA SER A 43 -0.82 7.56 -5.59
C SER A 43 0.38 7.11 -4.76
N ALA A 44 1.50 6.84 -5.45
CA ALA A 44 2.78 6.58 -4.79
C ALA A 44 3.15 7.68 -3.80
N ALA A 45 2.91 8.96 -4.15
CA ALA A 45 3.15 10.09 -3.26
C ALA A 45 2.36 10.03 -1.94
N ASN A 46 1.11 9.53 -1.96
CA ASN A 46 0.33 9.34 -0.73
C ASN A 46 0.97 8.27 0.16
N TYR A 47 1.46 7.17 -0.44
CA TYR A 47 2.14 6.10 0.30
C TYR A 47 3.50 6.57 0.82
N SER A 48 4.31 7.25 0.01
CA SER A 48 5.58 7.83 0.45
C SER A 48 5.39 8.80 1.61
N ARG A 49 4.32 9.61 1.58
CA ARG A 49 3.98 10.50 2.68
C ARG A 49 3.60 9.72 3.92
N TRP A 50 2.72 8.72 3.80
CA TRP A 50 2.33 7.86 4.90
C TRP A 50 3.53 7.14 5.53
N GLN A 51 4.45 6.61 4.72
CA GLN A 51 5.70 5.99 5.20
C GLN A 51 6.58 6.98 5.98
N ARG A 52 6.62 8.26 5.61
CA ARG A 52 7.36 9.27 6.40
C ARG A 52 6.65 9.62 7.72
N GLU A 53 5.33 9.53 7.74
CA GLU A 53 4.50 9.83 8.93
C GLU A 53 4.45 8.64 9.91
N HIS A 54 4.66 7.40 9.43
CA HIS A 54 4.47 6.16 10.18
C HIS A 54 5.64 5.15 10.15
N GLY A 55 6.73 5.44 9.44
CA GLY A 55 7.95 4.63 9.39
C GLY A 55 9.01 5.15 10.36
#